data_AF-A0A7Z0VKJ3-F1
#
_entry.id   AF-A0A7Z0VKJ3-F1
#
_cell.length_a   1.000
_cell.length_b   1.000
_cell.length_c   1.000
_cell.angle_alpha   90.00
_cell.angle_beta   90.00
_cell.angle_gamma   90.00
#
_symmetry.space_group_name_H-M   'P 1'
#
loop_
_entity.id
_entity.type
_entity.pdbx_description
1 polymer ?
#
loop_
_entity_poly.entity_id
_entity_poly.type
_entity_poly.pdbx_seq_one_letter_code
_entity_poly.pdbx_strand_id
1 'polypeptide(L)'
;MEFIFTAHFLTVSIDQKYHEDEEMLKIVRLKLTVLVVTLILINPLNAAPRVVVSLPELHSLVAALMQGTAEPILLFQSESDMAGDLDPFQTSGLLSADLVIWVGSGLEKSVGYALDKFPPIADHFLTLSNTLPLLLKRGYEEIGDQRQISRDLHFWSDPRITIMAVKQITPLLVRIDPDNTERYLDNEIALLKRIKKVEQEISKQLAPIGAVSSKIANTFDPYFIHRFIREIKPDGSSNEGLQKVSNHPLKTCRQGEITSPFPRPGSLFSDPAHPCQTSRPVCQFTSQDQKQG
;
A
#
# COMPACT_ATOMS: atom_id res chain seq x y z
N MET A 1 27.51 -78.36 -47.97
CA MET A 1 27.89 -76.98 -48.27
C MET A 1 26.62 -76.17 -48.09
N GLU A 2 26.66 -75.06 -47.37
CA GLU A 2 25.52 -74.21 -46.95
C GLU A 2 24.77 -74.70 -45.69
N PHE A 3 24.44 -73.75 -44.80
CA PHE A 3 23.62 -73.80 -43.57
C PHE A 3 24.26 -73.48 -42.20
N ILE A 4 25.60 -73.49 -42.03
CA ILE A 4 26.19 -73.12 -40.70
C ILE A 4 26.80 -71.71 -40.68
N PHE A 5 27.16 -71.11 -41.83
CA PHE A 5 27.83 -69.80 -41.86
C PHE A 5 26.91 -68.58 -41.82
N THR A 6 25.60 -68.74 -42.06
CA THR A 6 24.65 -67.60 -42.10
C THR A 6 24.07 -67.24 -40.72
N ALA A 7 24.04 -68.16 -39.76
CA ALA A 7 23.48 -67.88 -38.43
C ALA A 7 24.41 -67.05 -37.53
N HIS A 8 25.74 -67.25 -37.61
CA HIS A 8 26.70 -66.50 -36.77
C HIS A 8 26.91 -65.04 -37.22
N PHE A 9 26.78 -64.74 -38.51
CA PHE A 9 26.90 -63.37 -39.02
C PHE A 9 25.67 -62.52 -38.68
N LEU A 10 24.47 -63.13 -38.66
CA LEU A 10 23.24 -62.45 -38.23
C LEU A 10 23.23 -62.17 -36.73
N THR A 11 23.68 -63.08 -35.86
CA THR A 11 23.73 -62.83 -34.41
C THR A 11 24.72 -61.75 -34.03
N VAL A 12 25.90 -61.70 -34.66
CA VAL A 12 26.91 -60.64 -34.40
C VAL A 12 26.44 -59.27 -34.88
N SER A 13 25.82 -59.17 -36.06
CA SER A 13 25.26 -57.89 -36.53
C SER A 13 24.03 -57.44 -35.72
N ILE A 14 23.26 -58.36 -35.14
CA ILE A 14 22.14 -58.03 -34.26
C ILE A 14 22.66 -57.52 -32.91
N ASP A 15 23.60 -58.23 -32.25
CA ASP A 15 24.19 -57.78 -30.97
C ASP A 15 24.87 -56.41 -31.06
N GLN A 16 25.59 -56.13 -32.16
CA GLN A 16 26.26 -54.84 -32.35
C GLN A 16 25.25 -53.68 -32.50
N LYS A 17 24.13 -53.92 -33.19
CA LYS A 17 23.07 -52.93 -33.38
C LYS A 17 22.29 -52.66 -32.09
N TYR A 18 21.99 -53.71 -31.31
CA TYR A 18 21.33 -53.57 -30.00
C TYR A 18 22.23 -52.91 -28.94
N HIS A 19 23.56 -53.14 -28.99
CA HIS A 19 24.52 -52.48 -28.10
C HIS A 19 24.68 -50.99 -28.41
N GLU A 20 24.65 -50.59 -29.69
CA GLU A 20 24.67 -49.17 -30.08
C GLU A 20 23.36 -48.46 -29.70
N ASP A 21 22.21 -49.15 -29.77
CA ASP A 21 20.91 -48.60 -29.36
C ASP A 21 20.82 -48.39 -27.83
N GLU A 22 21.37 -49.29 -27.02
CA GLU A 22 21.47 -49.17 -25.55
C GLU A 22 22.38 -48.00 -25.11
N GLU A 23 23.54 -47.86 -25.77
CA GLU A 23 24.46 -46.73 -25.59
C GLU A 23 23.79 -45.40 -25.98
N MET A 24 23.11 -45.37 -27.13
CA MET A 24 22.33 -44.22 -27.57
C MET A 24 21.23 -43.86 -26.57
N LEU A 25 20.50 -44.84 -26.03
CA LEU A 25 19.45 -44.60 -25.05
C LEU A 25 20.02 -44.04 -23.74
N LYS A 26 21.22 -44.49 -23.31
CA LYS A 26 21.93 -43.96 -22.15
C LYS A 26 22.40 -42.52 -22.38
N ILE A 27 22.94 -42.21 -23.56
CA ILE A 27 23.38 -40.86 -23.91
C ILE A 27 22.18 -39.90 -23.99
N VAL A 28 21.06 -40.34 -24.59
CA VAL A 28 19.83 -39.54 -24.66
C VAL A 28 19.26 -39.32 -23.26
N ARG A 29 19.19 -40.37 -22.42
CA ARG A 29 18.76 -40.23 -21.01
C ARG A 29 19.68 -39.26 -20.27
N LEU A 30 21.00 -39.43 -20.33
CA LEU A 30 21.96 -38.56 -19.66
C LEU A 30 21.84 -37.10 -20.11
N LYS A 31 21.70 -36.84 -21.41
CA LYS A 31 21.48 -35.48 -21.94
C LYS A 31 20.15 -34.90 -21.48
N LEU A 32 19.09 -35.72 -21.39
CA LEU A 32 17.78 -35.30 -20.90
C LEU A 32 17.83 -35.00 -19.39
N THR A 33 18.50 -35.83 -18.58
CA THR A 33 18.68 -35.55 -17.14
C THR A 33 19.50 -34.29 -16.93
N VAL A 34 20.59 -34.11 -17.68
CA VAL A 34 21.41 -32.89 -17.62
C VAL A 34 20.56 -31.68 -17.99
N LEU A 35 19.79 -31.73 -19.09
CA LEU A 35 18.91 -30.63 -19.54
C LEU A 35 17.82 -30.27 -18.50
N VAL A 36 17.19 -31.27 -17.88
CA VAL A 36 16.16 -31.07 -16.84
C VAL A 36 16.79 -30.47 -15.59
N VAL A 37 17.97 -30.96 -15.17
CA VAL A 37 18.70 -30.42 -14.02
C VAL A 37 19.16 -28.98 -14.30
N THR A 38 19.69 -28.67 -15.48
CA THR A 38 20.00 -27.28 -15.84
C THR A 38 18.74 -26.42 -15.83
N LEU A 39 17.61 -26.87 -16.39
CA LEU A 39 16.36 -26.10 -16.37
C LEU A 39 15.86 -25.78 -14.95
N ILE A 40 16.07 -26.68 -13.97
CA ILE A 40 15.69 -26.45 -12.56
C ILE A 40 16.62 -25.44 -11.88
N LEU A 41 17.88 -25.35 -12.31
CA LEU A 41 18.88 -24.41 -11.77
C LEU A 41 18.77 -22.98 -12.35
N ILE A 42 17.99 -22.77 -13.42
CA ILE A 42 17.80 -21.44 -14.05
C ILE A 42 16.57 -20.68 -13.52
N ASN A 43 16.04 -21.01 -12.34
CA ASN A 43 15.02 -20.14 -11.74
C ASN A 43 15.64 -18.75 -11.54
N PRO A 44 15.18 -17.70 -12.25
CA PRO A 44 15.63 -16.36 -11.95
C PRO A 44 15.20 -16.10 -10.51
N LEU A 45 16.17 -15.93 -9.62
CA LEU A 45 15.91 -15.32 -8.34
C LEU A 45 15.58 -13.85 -8.66
N ASN A 46 14.32 -13.56 -8.97
CA ASN A 46 13.85 -12.20 -9.18
C ASN A 46 14.26 -11.41 -7.93
N ALA A 47 15.00 -10.33 -8.15
CA ALA A 47 15.40 -9.46 -7.06
C ALA A 47 14.12 -8.95 -6.39
N ALA A 48 14.02 -9.09 -5.07
CA ALA A 48 12.86 -8.63 -4.34
C ALA A 48 12.64 -7.12 -4.56
N PRO A 49 11.38 -6.65 -4.58
CA PRO A 49 11.07 -5.27 -4.89
C PRO A 49 11.67 -4.32 -3.83
N ARG A 50 12.23 -3.21 -4.29
CA ARG A 50 12.74 -2.12 -3.45
C ARG A 50 11.58 -1.22 -3.02
N VAL A 51 10.98 -1.55 -1.88
CA VAL A 51 9.90 -0.76 -1.30
C VAL A 51 10.48 0.26 -0.31
N VAL A 52 10.23 1.55 -0.54
CA VAL A 52 10.62 2.63 0.37
C VAL A 52 9.40 3.11 1.13
N VAL A 53 9.56 3.26 2.44
CA VAL A 53 8.53 3.75 3.36
C VAL A 53 9.05 4.98 4.10
N SER A 54 8.22 6.01 4.22
CA SER A 54 8.66 7.28 4.79
C SER A 54 8.91 7.21 6.29
N LEU A 55 7.97 6.64 7.06
CA LEU A 55 7.90 6.75 8.51
C LEU A 55 7.93 5.38 9.21
N PRO A 56 8.39 5.33 10.49
CA PRO A 56 8.45 4.08 11.26
C PRO A 56 7.08 3.38 11.39
N GLU A 57 6.00 4.15 11.52
CA GLU A 57 4.63 3.63 11.63
C GLU A 57 4.23 2.87 10.35
N LEU A 58 4.59 3.40 9.18
CA LEU A 58 4.36 2.74 7.90
C LEU A 58 5.28 1.54 7.72
N HIS A 59 6.56 1.67 8.10
CA HIS A 59 7.53 0.59 8.02
C HIS A 59 7.07 -0.64 8.79
N SER A 60 6.55 -0.47 10.01
CA SER A 60 6.02 -1.59 10.80
C SER A 60 4.91 -2.36 10.07
N LEU A 61 4.02 -1.67 9.36
CA LEU A 61 2.93 -2.29 8.59
C LEU A 61 3.46 -3.00 7.34
N VAL A 62 4.32 -2.31 6.57
CA VAL A 62 4.85 -2.83 5.30
C VAL A 62 5.81 -3.99 5.54
N ALA A 63 6.65 -3.93 6.57
CA ALA A 63 7.54 -5.03 6.94
C ALA A 63 6.75 -6.27 7.37
N ALA A 64 5.62 -6.08 8.06
CA ALA A 64 4.72 -7.20 8.38
C ALA A 64 4.08 -7.80 7.12
N LEU A 65 3.71 -6.97 6.13
CA LEU A 65 3.22 -7.45 4.83
C LEU A 65 4.31 -8.18 4.03
N MET A 66 5.55 -7.71 4.07
CA MET A 66 6.69 -8.28 3.35
C MET A 66 7.44 -9.37 4.12
N GLN A 67 6.88 -9.87 5.22
CA GLN A 67 7.53 -10.89 6.02
C GLN A 67 7.85 -12.15 5.20
N GLY A 68 9.14 -12.46 5.08
CA GLY A 68 9.65 -13.60 4.31
C GLY A 68 9.85 -13.34 2.82
N THR A 69 9.74 -12.09 2.35
CA THR A 69 10.15 -11.68 0.99
C THR A 69 11.38 -10.77 1.04
N ALA A 70 11.24 -9.58 1.62
CA ALA A 70 12.28 -8.58 1.79
C ALA A 70 11.91 -7.60 2.91
N GLU A 71 12.85 -6.75 3.29
CA GLU A 71 12.63 -5.68 4.26
C GLU A 71 12.45 -4.34 3.53
N PRO A 72 11.39 -3.55 3.83
CA PRO A 72 11.23 -2.23 3.25
C PRO A 72 12.31 -1.28 3.78
N ILE A 73 12.70 -0.30 2.96
CA ILE A 73 13.69 0.70 3.32
C ILE A 73 12.99 1.86 4.02
N LEU A 74 13.35 2.12 5.28
CA LEU A 74 12.86 3.28 6.03
C LEU A 74 13.61 4.56 5.64
N LEU A 75 12.88 5.61 5.28
CA LEU A 75 13.44 6.90 4.88
C LEU A 75 13.79 7.78 6.09
N PHE A 76 12.84 7.93 7.03
CA PHE A 76 13.02 8.77 8.22
C PHE A 76 12.97 7.93 9.49
N GLN A 77 14.01 8.02 10.31
CA GLN A 77 14.05 7.32 11.59
C GLN A 77 13.31 8.05 12.72
N SER A 78 13.14 9.37 12.59
CA SER A 78 12.53 10.23 13.60
C SER A 78 11.96 11.52 13.00
N GLU A 79 11.18 12.27 13.79
CA GLU A 79 10.68 13.58 13.37
C GLU A 79 11.81 14.58 13.06
N SER A 80 12.95 14.49 13.76
CA SER A 80 14.09 15.36 13.49
C SER A 80 14.73 15.09 12.12
N ASP A 81 14.72 13.83 11.69
CA ASP A 81 15.21 13.40 10.38
C ASP A 81 14.32 13.95 9.25
N MET A 82 13.00 13.97 9.48
CA MET A 82 12.01 14.52 8.54
C MET A 82 12.03 16.06 8.43
N ALA A 83 12.61 16.77 9.42
CA ALA A 83 12.56 18.24 9.48
C ALA A 83 13.42 18.94 8.41
N GLY A 84 14.42 18.26 7.86
CA GLY A 84 15.36 18.79 6.88
C GLY A 84 15.06 18.39 5.44
N ASP A 85 15.93 18.86 4.53
CA ASP A 85 16.00 18.34 3.17
C ASP A 85 16.52 16.91 3.17
N LEU A 86 16.16 16.14 2.13
CA LEU A 86 16.65 14.78 1.98
C LEU A 86 18.17 14.76 1.79
N ASP A 87 18.84 13.88 2.53
CA ASP A 87 20.26 13.62 2.32
C ASP A 87 20.50 12.81 1.01
N PRO A 88 21.76 12.64 0.57
CA PRO A 88 22.07 11.87 -0.63
C PRO A 88 21.64 10.39 -0.57
N PHE A 89 21.66 9.75 0.60
CA PHE A 89 21.26 8.37 0.78
C PHE A 89 19.74 8.22 0.70
N GLN A 90 18.99 9.09 1.38
CA GLN A 90 17.53 9.18 1.33
C GLN A 90 17.05 9.46 -0.10
N THR A 91 17.70 10.41 -0.77
CA THR A 91 17.42 10.73 -2.18
C THR A 91 17.67 9.50 -3.04
N SER A 92 18.85 8.87 -2.97
CA SER A 92 19.16 7.66 -3.73
C SER A 92 18.18 6.51 -3.47
N GLY A 93 17.74 6.33 -2.22
CA GLY A 93 16.72 5.38 -1.84
C GLY A 93 15.41 5.61 -2.58
N LEU A 94 14.88 6.84 -2.53
CA LEU A 94 13.69 7.24 -3.28
C LEU A 94 13.88 7.10 -4.79
N LEU A 95 15.08 7.41 -5.30
CA LEU A 95 15.37 7.35 -6.74
C LEU A 95 15.51 5.92 -7.29
N SER A 96 15.58 4.91 -6.43
CA SER A 96 15.78 3.52 -6.82
C SER A 96 14.65 2.61 -6.35
N ALA A 97 13.54 3.20 -5.92
CA ALA A 97 12.40 2.48 -5.38
C ALA A 97 11.50 1.98 -6.50
N ASP A 98 11.06 0.72 -6.41
CA ASP A 98 10.01 0.17 -7.26
C ASP A 98 8.62 0.64 -6.79
N LEU A 99 8.51 0.94 -5.48
CA LEU A 99 7.31 1.47 -4.83
C LEU A 99 7.71 2.37 -3.66
N VAL A 100 7.11 3.57 -3.61
CA VAL A 100 7.21 4.47 -2.44
C VAL A 100 5.86 4.58 -1.76
N ILE A 101 5.82 4.32 -0.45
CA ILE A 101 4.62 4.44 0.39
C ILE A 101 4.88 5.52 1.45
N TRP A 102 4.03 6.54 1.45
CA TRP A 102 4.18 7.69 2.33
C TRP A 102 2.82 8.29 2.71
N VAL A 103 2.79 9.16 3.71
CA VAL A 103 1.53 9.73 4.18
C VAL A 103 1.09 10.86 3.26
N GLY A 104 1.96 11.85 3.01
CA GLY A 104 1.76 12.93 2.06
C GLY A 104 2.47 14.22 2.47
N SER A 105 2.52 15.18 1.55
CA SER A 105 3.32 16.42 1.69
C SER A 105 2.96 17.31 2.88
N GLY A 106 1.80 17.12 3.48
CA GLY A 106 1.43 17.83 4.72
C GLY A 106 2.25 17.40 5.95
N LEU A 107 2.85 16.20 5.92
CA LEU A 107 3.73 15.68 6.97
C LEU A 107 5.16 15.58 6.46
N GLU A 108 5.37 14.94 5.31
CA GLU A 108 6.71 14.71 4.75
C GLU A 108 7.04 15.68 3.60
N LYS A 109 7.24 16.96 3.94
CA LYS A 109 7.45 18.05 2.95
C LYS A 109 8.61 17.79 1.98
N SER A 110 9.74 17.32 2.49
CA SER A 110 10.95 17.06 1.71
C SER A 110 10.76 15.94 0.67
N VAL A 111 9.98 14.91 1.01
CA VAL A 111 9.54 13.87 0.06
C VAL A 111 8.67 14.50 -1.02
N GLY A 112 7.66 15.30 -0.66
CA GLY A 112 6.81 15.98 -1.62
C GLY A 112 7.60 16.83 -2.62
N TYR A 113 8.55 17.63 -2.13
CA TYR A 113 9.45 18.42 -2.98
C TYR A 113 10.28 17.56 -3.93
N ALA A 114 10.83 16.44 -3.44
CA ALA A 114 11.61 15.53 -4.27
C ALA A 114 10.76 14.88 -5.38
N LEU A 115 9.54 14.46 -5.05
CA LEU A 115 8.61 13.87 -6.01
C LEU A 115 8.17 14.86 -7.09
N ASP A 116 7.99 16.14 -6.75
CA ASP A 116 7.69 17.19 -7.73
C ASP A 116 8.88 17.51 -8.64
N LYS A 117 10.10 17.48 -8.07
CA LYS A 117 11.33 17.85 -8.78
C LYS A 117 11.82 16.78 -9.76
N PHE A 118 11.55 15.52 -9.49
CA PHE A 118 12.08 14.41 -10.26
C PHE A 118 10.94 13.51 -10.80
N PRO A 119 10.28 13.91 -11.90
CA PRO A 119 9.36 13.04 -12.60
C PRO A 119 10.12 12.05 -13.53
N PRO A 120 9.67 10.79 -13.73
CA PRO A 120 9.15 9.78 -12.81
C PRO A 120 10.28 8.85 -12.34
N ILE A 121 10.48 8.69 -11.03
CA ILE A 121 11.53 7.81 -10.52
C ILE A 121 11.02 6.48 -9.94
N ALA A 122 9.74 6.41 -9.59
CA ALA A 122 9.04 5.15 -9.38
C ALA A 122 7.76 5.17 -10.22
N ASP A 123 7.46 4.09 -10.93
CA ASP A 123 6.18 3.97 -11.65
C ASP A 123 4.99 3.91 -10.66
N HIS A 124 5.26 3.72 -9.36
CA HIS A 124 4.28 3.50 -8.32
C HIS A 124 4.55 4.32 -7.05
N PHE A 125 3.64 5.24 -6.75
CA PHE A 125 3.58 5.97 -5.48
C PHE A 125 2.23 5.73 -4.81
N LEU A 126 2.22 5.50 -3.50
CA LEU A 126 1.02 5.49 -2.70
C LEU A 126 1.05 6.64 -1.70
N THR A 127 0.26 7.69 -1.97
CA THR A 127 0.01 8.80 -1.05
C THR A 127 -1.23 8.49 -0.21
N LEU A 128 -1.05 8.01 1.02
CA LEU A 128 -2.14 7.53 1.87
C LEU A 128 -3.15 8.63 2.25
N SER A 129 -2.71 9.88 2.39
CA SER A 129 -3.59 11.01 2.74
C SER A 129 -4.63 11.36 1.68
N ASN A 130 -4.44 10.93 0.43
CA ASN A 130 -5.39 11.14 -0.65
C ASN A 130 -6.57 10.17 -0.61
N THR A 131 -6.40 9.03 0.05
CA THR A 131 -7.33 7.89 -0.04
C THR A 131 -7.94 7.52 1.31
N LEU A 132 -7.28 7.85 2.42
CA LEU A 132 -7.75 7.55 3.76
C LEU A 132 -8.74 8.60 4.29
N PRO A 133 -9.71 8.18 5.11
CA PRO A 133 -10.69 9.09 5.72
C PRO A 133 -10.09 9.78 6.95
N LEU A 134 -9.25 10.78 6.69
CA LEU A 134 -8.54 11.49 7.75
C LEU A 134 -9.45 12.45 8.53
N LEU A 135 -9.20 12.56 9.83
CA LEU A 135 -9.86 13.54 10.69
C LEU A 135 -9.46 14.97 10.29
N LEU A 136 -10.33 15.92 10.61
CA LEU A 136 -9.99 17.33 10.51
C LEU A 136 -9.01 17.69 11.62
N LYS A 137 -7.99 18.50 11.29
CA LYS A 137 -7.06 19.03 12.28
C LYS A 137 -7.84 19.94 13.25
N ARG A 138 -7.63 19.76 14.55
CA ARG A 138 -8.23 20.64 15.57
C ARG A 138 -7.47 21.97 15.58
N GLY A 139 -8.16 23.04 15.19
CA GLY A 139 -7.57 24.39 15.05
C GLY A 139 -7.34 24.78 13.59
N TYR A 140 -7.20 26.08 13.34
CA TYR A 140 -6.87 26.62 12.02
C TYR A 140 -5.35 26.78 11.92
N GLU A 141 -4.74 26.24 10.87
CA GLU A 141 -3.44 26.76 10.41
C GLU A 141 -3.73 27.97 9.53
N GLU A 142 -3.31 29.15 9.98
CA GLU A 142 -3.32 30.34 9.15
C GLU A 142 -2.18 30.23 8.14
N ILE A 143 -2.51 29.78 6.92
CA ILE A 143 -1.62 29.85 5.78
C ILE A 143 -2.08 31.05 4.93
N GLY A 144 -1.63 32.25 5.32
CA GLY A 144 -2.06 33.52 4.71
C GLY A 144 -3.54 33.86 4.96
N ASP A 145 -4.16 34.62 4.05
CA ASP A 145 -5.54 35.12 4.17
C ASP A 145 -6.64 34.05 3.89
N GLN A 146 -6.27 32.79 3.65
CA GLN A 146 -7.22 31.71 3.38
C GLN A 146 -7.21 30.66 4.49
N ARG A 147 -8.36 30.50 5.16
CA ARG A 147 -8.60 29.37 6.07
C ARG A 147 -8.76 28.09 5.25
N GLN A 148 -7.68 27.32 5.11
CA GLN A 148 -7.77 26.00 4.54
C GLN A 148 -8.12 24.97 5.62
N ILE A 149 -9.09 24.11 5.32
CA ILE A 149 -9.40 22.96 6.17
C ILE A 149 -8.25 21.96 6.01
N SER A 150 -7.38 21.90 7.02
CA SER A 150 -6.26 20.94 7.08
C SER A 150 -6.72 19.62 7.71
N ARG A 151 -6.20 18.50 7.21
CA ARG A 151 -6.49 17.16 7.73
C ARG A 151 -5.34 16.71 8.62
N ASP A 152 -5.67 15.99 9.69
CA ASP A 152 -4.67 15.38 10.57
C ASP A 152 -4.13 14.11 9.92
N LEU A 153 -2.82 14.04 9.71
CA LEU A 153 -2.16 12.95 9.01
C LEU A 153 -1.76 11.78 9.93
N HIS A 154 -1.92 11.91 11.25
CA HIS A 154 -1.45 10.94 12.26
C HIS A 154 -2.44 9.79 12.50
N PHE A 155 -2.95 9.19 11.42
CA PHE A 155 -4.08 8.26 11.46
C PHE A 155 -3.80 6.92 12.18
N TRP A 156 -2.54 6.57 12.41
CA TRP A 156 -2.10 5.24 12.86
C TRP A 156 -2.66 4.81 14.22
N SER A 157 -3.06 5.76 15.06
CA SER A 157 -3.73 5.51 16.34
C SER A 157 -5.18 5.02 16.20
N ASP A 158 -5.78 5.05 15.00
CA ASP A 158 -7.06 4.41 14.71
C ASP A 158 -6.84 3.06 13.98
N PRO A 159 -7.01 1.90 14.65
CA PRO A 159 -6.83 0.58 14.03
C PRO A 159 -7.66 0.34 12.77
N ARG A 160 -8.82 1.00 12.63
CA ARG A 160 -9.69 0.82 11.47
C ARG A 160 -9.15 1.55 10.25
N ILE A 161 -8.60 2.75 10.43
CA ILE A 161 -7.95 3.48 9.34
C ILE A 161 -6.64 2.79 8.97
N THR A 162 -5.90 2.28 9.95
CA THR A 162 -4.72 1.43 9.72
C THR A 162 -5.05 0.19 8.89
N ILE A 163 -6.17 -0.49 9.15
CA ILE A 163 -6.66 -1.60 8.31
C ILE A 163 -6.93 -1.14 6.86
N MET A 164 -7.48 0.07 6.66
CA MET A 164 -7.71 0.60 5.32
C MET A 164 -6.39 0.88 4.59
N ALA A 165 -5.37 1.40 5.29
CA ALA A 165 -4.04 1.60 4.72
C ALA A 165 -3.41 0.28 4.27
N VAL A 166 -3.42 -0.74 5.14
CA VAL A 166 -2.94 -2.09 4.84
C VAL A 166 -3.60 -2.64 3.56
N LYS A 167 -4.92 -2.54 3.46
CA LYS A 167 -5.69 -3.01 2.30
C LYS A 167 -5.39 -2.28 0.99
N GLN A 168 -4.83 -1.08 1.05
CA GLN A 168 -4.39 -0.34 -0.14
C GLN A 168 -2.95 -0.67 -0.53
N ILE A 169 -2.11 -1.04 0.45
CA ILE A 169 -0.71 -1.39 0.24
C ILE A 169 -0.59 -2.77 -0.41
N THR A 170 -1.30 -3.79 0.12
CA THR A 170 -1.14 -5.18 -0.32
C THR A 170 -1.32 -5.37 -1.83
N PRO A 171 -2.35 -4.80 -2.49
CA PRO A 171 -2.51 -4.94 -3.94
C PRO A 171 -1.36 -4.34 -4.76
N LEU A 172 -0.65 -3.34 -4.24
CA LEU A 172 0.52 -2.77 -4.90
C LEU A 172 1.73 -3.69 -4.75
N LEU A 173 1.93 -4.30 -3.58
CA LEU A 173 2.97 -5.31 -3.38
C LEU A 173 2.77 -6.51 -4.32
N VAL A 174 1.55 -7.03 -4.40
CA VAL A 174 1.17 -8.10 -5.35
C VAL A 174 1.42 -7.71 -6.80
N ARG A 175 1.21 -6.43 -7.15
CA ARG A 175 1.42 -5.95 -8.52
C ARG A 175 2.90 -5.92 -8.90
N ILE A 176 3.76 -5.43 -8.00
CA ILE A 176 5.19 -5.27 -8.29
C ILE A 176 5.98 -6.57 -8.09
N ASP A 177 5.44 -7.52 -7.32
CA ASP A 177 6.07 -8.81 -7.02
C ASP A 177 5.02 -9.94 -7.01
N PRO A 178 4.52 -10.34 -8.20
CA PRO A 178 3.45 -11.34 -8.33
C PRO A 178 3.89 -12.74 -7.90
N ASP A 179 5.19 -13.05 -7.94
CA ASP A 179 5.73 -14.35 -7.53
C ASP A 179 5.49 -14.63 -6.03
N ASN A 180 5.37 -13.57 -5.22
CA ASN A 180 5.10 -13.66 -3.77
C ASN A 180 3.64 -13.36 -3.38
N THR A 181 2.71 -13.38 -4.34
CA THR A 181 1.29 -13.02 -4.10
C THR A 181 0.67 -13.73 -2.89
N GLU A 182 0.79 -15.06 -2.83
CA GLU A 182 0.20 -15.86 -1.74
C GLU A 182 0.74 -15.41 -0.37
N ARG A 183 2.04 -15.16 -0.28
CA ARG A 183 2.70 -14.70 0.94
C ARG A 183 2.21 -13.31 1.37
N TYR A 184 2.08 -12.37 0.45
CA TYR A 184 1.55 -11.04 0.76
C TYR A 184 0.10 -11.10 1.29
N LEU A 185 -0.73 -11.96 0.69
CA LEU A 185 -2.13 -12.13 1.11
C LEU A 185 -2.23 -12.83 2.47
N ASP A 186 -1.43 -13.85 2.73
CA ASP A 186 -1.37 -14.52 4.04
C ASP A 186 -0.89 -13.57 5.14
N ASN A 187 0.15 -12.78 4.85
CA ASN A 187 0.67 -11.77 5.76
C ASN A 187 -0.37 -10.67 6.03
N GLU A 188 -1.12 -10.23 5.01
CA GLU A 188 -2.25 -9.31 5.20
C GLU A 188 -3.29 -9.89 6.16
N ILE A 189 -3.73 -11.13 5.95
CA ILE A 189 -4.72 -11.80 6.82
C ILE A 189 -4.22 -11.84 8.28
N ALA A 190 -2.95 -12.22 8.48
CA ALA A 190 -2.33 -12.27 9.80
C ALA A 190 -2.24 -10.88 10.47
N LEU A 191 -1.81 -9.86 9.71
CA LEU A 191 -1.70 -8.49 10.20
C LEU A 191 -3.06 -7.90 10.56
N LEU A 192 -4.06 -8.05 9.70
CA LEU A 192 -5.43 -7.60 9.97
C LEU A 192 -6.01 -8.27 11.21
N LYS A 193 -5.74 -9.56 11.43
CA LYS A 193 -6.14 -10.28 12.65
C LYS A 193 -5.47 -9.70 13.89
N ARG A 194 -4.17 -9.39 13.83
CA ARG A 194 -3.42 -8.76 14.94
C ARG A 194 -3.98 -7.37 15.26
N ILE A 195 -4.19 -6.52 14.26
CA ILE A 195 -4.73 -5.16 14.46
C ILE A 195 -6.12 -5.21 15.11
N LYS A 196 -7.02 -6.07 14.62
CA LYS A 196 -8.35 -6.27 15.22
C LYS A 196 -8.27 -6.78 16.67
N LYS A 197 -7.31 -7.67 16.97
CA LYS A 197 -7.12 -8.16 18.33
C LYS A 197 -6.69 -7.03 19.27
N VAL A 198 -5.74 -6.20 18.86
CA VAL A 198 -5.30 -5.01 19.63
C VAL A 198 -6.47 -4.04 19.86
N GLU A 199 -7.27 -3.75 18.83
CA GLU A 199 -8.48 -2.92 18.96
C GLU A 199 -9.45 -3.47 20.03
N GLN A 200 -9.69 -4.78 20.02
CA GLN A 200 -10.56 -5.44 21.00
C GLN A 200 -9.97 -5.40 22.42
N GLU A 201 -8.66 -5.58 22.57
CA GLU A 201 -7.96 -5.53 23.86
C GLU A 201 -8.02 -4.12 24.46
N ILE A 202 -7.73 -3.09 23.67
CA ILE A 202 -7.87 -1.69 24.08
C ILE A 202 -9.32 -1.40 24.49
N SER A 203 -10.29 -1.81 23.66
CA SER A 203 -11.71 -1.60 23.96
C SER A 203 -12.14 -2.27 25.27
N LYS A 204 -11.64 -3.47 25.56
CA LYS A 204 -11.92 -4.17 26.83
C LYS A 204 -11.30 -3.47 28.04
N GLN A 205 -10.06 -2.99 27.91
CA GLN A 205 -9.37 -2.27 28.97
C GLN A 205 -10.04 -0.92 29.28
N LEU A 206 -10.59 -0.26 28.26
CA LEU A 206 -11.28 1.03 28.40
C LEU A 206 -12.76 0.90 28.72
N ALA A 207 -13.40 -0.26 28.55
CA ALA A 207 -14.81 -0.46 28.87
C ALA A 207 -15.25 -0.06 30.31
N PRO A 208 -14.46 -0.30 31.38
CA PRO A 208 -14.82 0.18 32.72
C PRO A 208 -14.59 1.69 32.89
N ILE A 209 -13.82 2.32 32.00
CA ILE A 209 -13.58 3.75 32.00
C ILE A 209 -14.80 4.41 31.35
N GLY A 210 -15.57 5.14 32.16
CA GLY A 210 -16.75 5.86 31.72
C GLY A 210 -16.41 7.06 30.81
N ALA A 211 -17.26 8.09 30.87
CA ALA A 211 -16.92 9.32 30.15
C ALA A 211 -15.83 10.08 30.94
N VAL A 212 -14.83 10.60 30.25
CA VAL A 212 -13.72 11.39 30.83
C VAL A 212 -13.89 12.87 30.52
N SER A 213 -13.32 13.75 31.35
CA SER A 213 -13.35 15.19 31.08
C SER A 213 -12.48 15.56 29.88
N SER A 214 -12.78 16.69 29.21
CA SER A 214 -11.95 17.23 28.13
C SER A 214 -10.46 17.38 28.51
N LYS A 215 -10.15 17.69 29.78
CA LYS A 215 -8.77 17.81 30.25
C LYS A 215 -8.00 16.49 30.13
N ILE A 216 -8.66 15.37 30.45
CA ILE A 216 -8.07 14.03 30.32
C ILE A 216 -8.06 13.60 28.86
N ALA A 217 -9.15 13.83 28.12
CA ALA A 217 -9.22 13.46 26.71
C ALA A 217 -8.07 14.11 25.91
N ASN A 218 -7.79 15.39 26.13
CA ASN A 218 -6.77 16.14 25.39
C ASN A 218 -5.31 15.71 25.67
N THR A 219 -5.06 14.74 26.56
CA THR A 219 -3.71 14.16 26.71
C THR A 219 -3.42 13.06 25.68
N PHE A 220 -4.43 12.61 24.93
CA PHE A 220 -4.30 11.61 23.88
C PHE A 220 -4.32 12.26 22.49
N ASP A 221 -3.82 11.53 21.49
CA ASP A 221 -3.91 11.98 20.11
C ASP A 221 -5.37 11.99 19.60
N PRO A 222 -5.70 12.81 18.58
CA PRO A 222 -7.07 12.98 18.11
C PRO A 222 -7.74 11.70 17.61
N TYR A 223 -6.99 10.80 16.99
CA TYR A 223 -7.52 9.55 16.44
C TYR A 223 -7.86 8.57 17.56
N PHE A 224 -7.01 8.46 18.58
CA PHE A 224 -7.27 7.64 19.75
C PHE A 224 -8.51 8.13 20.50
N ILE A 225 -8.65 9.45 20.69
CA ILE A 225 -9.83 10.04 21.32
C ILE A 225 -11.08 9.70 20.51
N HIS A 226 -11.06 9.96 19.20
CA HIS A 226 -12.18 9.71 18.31
C HIS A 226 -12.60 8.23 18.31
N ARG A 227 -11.63 7.31 18.39
CA ARG A 227 -11.89 5.87 18.32
C ARG A 227 -12.38 5.29 19.65
N PHE A 228 -11.76 5.67 20.76
CA PHE A 228 -11.87 4.93 22.03
C PHE A 228 -12.41 5.73 23.21
N ILE A 229 -12.34 7.06 23.18
CA ILE A 229 -12.64 7.90 24.35
C ILE A 229 -14.03 8.52 24.23
N ARG A 230 -14.83 8.34 25.29
CA ARG A 230 -16.05 9.12 25.49
C ARG A 230 -15.71 10.36 26.31
N GLU A 231 -15.75 11.52 25.66
CA GLU A 231 -15.45 12.83 26.24
C GLU A 231 -16.74 13.49 26.74
N ILE A 232 -16.71 14.03 27.96
CA ILE A 232 -17.67 15.02 28.47
C ILE A 232 -17.10 16.41 28.19
N LYS A 233 -17.82 17.19 27.38
CA LYS A 233 -17.51 18.58 27.05
C LYS A 233 -17.90 19.52 28.20
N PRO A 234 -17.32 20.75 28.25
CA PRO A 234 -17.60 21.71 29.32
C PRO A 234 -19.08 22.14 29.43
N ASP A 235 -19.83 22.03 28.35
CA ASP A 235 -21.27 22.33 28.29
C ASP A 235 -22.15 21.17 28.79
N GLY A 236 -21.54 20.09 29.32
CA GLY A 236 -22.22 18.90 29.81
C GLY A 236 -22.66 17.93 28.70
N SER A 237 -22.47 18.27 27.43
CA SER A 237 -22.69 17.34 26.33
C SER A 237 -21.56 16.31 26.26
N SER A 238 -21.82 15.11 25.73
CA SER A 238 -20.76 14.14 25.45
C SER A 238 -20.66 13.89 23.96
N ASN A 239 -19.46 13.60 23.45
CA ASN A 239 -19.37 12.99 22.13
C ASN A 239 -20.05 11.61 22.15
N GLU A 240 -20.49 11.11 20.99
CA GLU A 240 -20.88 9.70 20.85
C GLU A 240 -19.60 8.84 20.89
N GLY A 241 -18.92 8.80 22.04
CA GLY A 241 -17.78 7.91 22.24
C GLY A 241 -18.18 6.45 22.04
N LEU A 242 -17.23 5.64 21.55
CA LEU A 242 -17.36 4.21 21.26
C LEU A 242 -18.50 3.80 20.31
N GLN A 243 -19.13 4.72 19.56
CA GLN A 243 -20.15 4.35 18.57
C GLN A 243 -19.61 4.05 17.18
N LYS A 244 -20.24 3.04 16.58
CA LYS A 244 -19.92 2.35 15.33
C LYS A 244 -19.61 3.36 14.22
N VAL A 245 -18.40 3.30 13.65
CA VAL A 245 -18.25 3.69 12.24
C VAL A 245 -19.27 2.84 11.50
N SER A 246 -20.32 3.51 10.99
CA SER A 246 -21.34 2.90 10.18
C SER A 246 -20.67 2.03 9.12
N ASN A 247 -21.17 0.82 8.90
CA ASN A 247 -20.78 0.00 7.75
C ASN A 247 -21.22 0.63 6.41
N HIS A 248 -21.80 1.84 6.44
CA HIS A 248 -22.04 2.59 5.23
C HIS A 248 -20.69 3.06 4.71
N PRO A 249 -20.32 2.76 3.45
CA PRO A 249 -19.20 3.42 2.82
C PRO A 249 -19.41 4.92 3.04
N LEU A 250 -18.38 5.60 3.54
CA LEU A 250 -18.34 7.06 3.48
C LEU A 250 -18.80 7.40 2.07
N LYS A 251 -19.92 8.15 1.96
CA LYS A 251 -20.27 8.76 0.70
C LYS A 251 -19.08 9.66 0.41
N THR A 252 -18.13 9.14 -0.37
CA THR A 252 -17.15 9.95 -1.06
C THR A 252 -17.99 11.02 -1.71
N CYS A 253 -17.77 12.28 -1.35
CA CYS A 253 -18.17 13.36 -2.22
C CYS A 253 -17.58 12.98 -3.58
N ARG A 254 -18.42 12.48 -4.50
CA ARG A 254 -18.05 12.44 -5.90
C ARG A 254 -17.75 13.90 -6.19
N GLN A 255 -16.46 14.23 -6.25
CA GLN A 255 -16.04 15.35 -7.06
C GLN A 255 -16.76 15.14 -8.39
N GLY A 256 -17.61 16.10 -8.74
CA GLY A 256 -18.07 16.20 -10.12
C GLY A 256 -16.83 16.05 -10.99
N GLU A 257 -16.86 15.02 -11.82
CA GLU A 257 -16.01 14.77 -12.97
C GLU A 257 -14.86 15.79 -13.12
N ILE A 258 -13.76 15.56 -12.39
CA ILE A 258 -12.50 16.25 -12.69
C ILE A 258 -11.94 15.52 -13.91
N THR A 259 -12.36 15.96 -15.08
CA THR A 259 -11.64 15.68 -16.32
C THR A 259 -10.21 16.18 -16.15
N SER A 260 -9.28 15.23 -16.12
CA SER A 260 -7.83 15.47 -16.10
C SER A 260 -7.41 16.53 -17.14
N PRO A 261 -6.47 17.44 -16.83
CA PRO A 261 -5.98 18.44 -17.78
C PRO A 261 -4.95 17.89 -18.79
N PHE A 262 -4.72 16.57 -18.86
CA PHE A 262 -3.84 16.00 -19.88
C PHE A 262 -4.60 15.71 -21.19
N PRO A 263 -4.18 16.30 -22.32
CA PRO A 263 -4.83 16.06 -23.61
C PRO A 263 -4.54 14.64 -24.09
N ARG A 264 -5.58 13.91 -24.49
CA ARG A 264 -5.43 12.76 -25.39
C ARG A 264 -4.99 13.30 -26.76
N PRO A 265 -4.04 12.65 -27.46
CA PRO A 265 -3.64 13.10 -28.79
C PRO A 265 -4.75 12.78 -29.80
N GLY A 266 -5.34 13.81 -30.40
CA GLY A 266 -6.19 13.65 -31.59
C GLY A 266 -7.26 14.72 -31.79
N SER A 267 -7.19 15.39 -32.95
CA SER A 267 -8.13 16.36 -33.57
C SER A 267 -8.19 17.76 -32.94
N LEU A 268 -7.59 18.81 -33.54
CA LEU A 268 -7.92 19.57 -34.76
C LEU A 268 -9.18 20.47 -34.63
N PHE A 269 -8.93 21.77 -34.78
CA PHE A 269 -9.81 22.94 -35.04
C PHE A 269 -10.22 23.88 -33.87
N SER A 270 -9.52 25.03 -33.86
CA SER A 270 -10.05 26.42 -33.91
C SER A 270 -10.63 27.13 -32.68
N ASP A 271 -9.77 28.01 -32.14
CA ASP A 271 -9.95 29.45 -31.85
C ASP A 271 -10.86 30.00 -30.70
N PRO A 272 -10.57 31.24 -30.21
CA PRO A 272 -10.66 31.62 -28.79
C PRO A 272 -11.68 32.72 -28.47
N ALA A 273 -12.18 32.80 -27.23
CA ALA A 273 -12.70 34.05 -26.62
C ALA A 273 -13.13 33.91 -25.14
N HIS A 274 -12.56 34.79 -24.30
CA HIS A 274 -13.12 35.41 -23.06
C HIS A 274 -13.04 34.74 -21.66
N PRO A 275 -12.96 35.56 -20.58
CA PRO A 275 -12.25 35.24 -19.34
C PRO A 275 -13.16 34.78 -18.18
N CYS A 276 -12.59 33.97 -17.27
CA CYS A 276 -13.24 33.48 -16.05
C CYS A 276 -13.63 34.60 -15.07
N GLN A 277 -14.92 34.68 -14.75
CA GLN A 277 -15.43 35.32 -13.53
C GLN A 277 -15.66 34.27 -12.43
N THR A 278 -15.34 34.67 -11.20
CA THR A 278 -15.40 33.89 -9.97
C THR A 278 -16.84 33.71 -9.48
N SER A 279 -17.24 32.47 -9.15
CA SER A 279 -18.41 32.22 -8.30
C SER A 279 -18.20 30.98 -7.43
N ARG A 280 -18.40 31.15 -6.11
CA ARG A 280 -18.34 30.10 -5.08
C ARG A 280 -19.67 29.31 -5.10
N PRO A 281 -19.68 27.99 -4.86
CA PRO A 281 -20.93 27.30 -4.55
C PRO A 281 -21.26 27.41 -3.05
N VAL A 282 -22.50 27.85 -2.78
CA VAL A 282 -23.15 27.88 -1.48
C VAL A 282 -23.83 26.52 -1.25
N CYS A 283 -23.49 25.80 -0.18
CA CYS A 283 -24.26 24.64 0.26
C CYS A 283 -25.48 25.10 1.07
N GLN A 284 -26.69 24.92 0.51
CA GLN A 284 -27.94 25.11 1.25
C GLN A 284 -28.28 23.86 2.08
N PHE A 285 -28.57 24.07 3.36
CA PHE A 285 -29.19 23.08 4.24
C PHE A 285 -30.71 23.19 4.13
N THR A 286 -31.40 22.12 3.76
CA THR A 286 -32.85 22.01 3.94
C THR A 286 -33.14 21.23 5.22
N SER A 287 -33.65 21.93 6.23
CA SER A 287 -34.32 21.32 7.38
C SER A 287 -35.80 21.14 7.05
N GLN A 288 -36.29 19.90 7.03
CA GLN A 288 -37.70 19.61 7.20
C GLN A 288 -37.84 18.15 7.64
N ASP A 289 -38.16 17.95 8.92
CA ASP A 289 -39.41 17.28 9.28
C ASP A 289 -39.64 17.36 10.80
N GLN A 290 -40.64 18.15 11.17
CA GLN A 290 -41.33 18.06 12.44
C GLN A 290 -42.74 17.52 12.19
N LYS A 291 -43.08 16.50 12.99
CA LYS A 291 -44.41 16.09 13.48
C LYS A 291 -45.35 15.31 12.55
N GLN A 292 -45.70 14.12 13.01
CA GLN A 292 -47.07 13.76 13.43
C GLN A 292 -47.04 12.52 14.34
N GLY A 293 -47.78 12.56 15.47
CA GLY A 293 -47.94 11.47 16.43
C GLY A 293 -47.69 11.91 17.86
#